data_AF-A0A961DN20-F1
#
_entry.id   AF-A0A961DN20-F1
#
_cell.length_a   1.000
_cell.length_b   1.000
_cell.length_c   1.000
_cell.angle_alpha   90.00
_cell.angle_beta   90.00
_cell.angle_gamma   90.00
#
_symmetry.space_group_name_H-M   'P 1'
#
loop_
_entity.id
_entity.type
_entity.pdbx_description
1 polymer ?
#
loop_
_entity_poly.entity_id
_entity_poly.type
_entity_poly.pdbx_seq_one_letter_code
_entity_poly.pdbx_strand_id
1 'polypeptide(L)'
;ALVNWKAFSSARSDILDIIRAGYDLPGGVIMFEDPPAHTMHRKLMSRIFTPRRMAELEDQVRRYCVACLDPLVGEPRFDIVEELARTLPMKVISMLVGIPEQDQEAVRDKTDRNLRTRPGKPMEIREEEIASGSMFEDYIDWR
;
A
#
# COMPACT_ATOMS: atom_id res chain seq x y z
N ALA A 1 -1.25 -10.91 -14.65
CA ALA A 1 0.14 -11.37 -14.78
C ALA A 1 0.68 -10.84 -16.09
N LEU A 2 1.96 -10.48 -16.15
CA LEU A 2 2.63 -10.18 -17.42
C LEU A 2 2.52 -11.38 -18.36
N VAL A 3 2.49 -11.12 -19.66
CA VAL A 3 2.27 -12.15 -20.70
C VAL A 3 3.37 -13.24 -20.66
N ASN A 4 4.59 -12.90 -20.22
CA ASN A 4 5.74 -13.80 -20.16
C ASN A 4 6.33 -13.95 -18.74
N TRP A 5 5.48 -14.25 -17.75
CA TRP A 5 5.90 -14.45 -16.35
C TRP A 5 6.88 -15.62 -16.17
N LYS A 6 6.91 -16.59 -17.09
CA LYS A 6 7.89 -17.69 -17.04
C LYS A 6 9.33 -17.21 -17.25
N ALA A 7 9.53 -16.18 -18.07
CA ALA A 7 10.83 -15.55 -18.25
C ALA A 7 11.07 -14.43 -17.23
N PHE A 8 10.00 -13.71 -16.85
CA PHE A 8 10.04 -12.57 -15.93
C PHE A 8 9.19 -12.87 -14.68
N SER A 9 9.70 -13.80 -13.87
CA SER A 9 9.05 -14.27 -12.64
C SER A 9 9.09 -13.19 -11.56
N SER A 10 7.98 -13.04 -10.83
CA SER A 10 7.91 -12.18 -9.63
C SER A 10 8.08 -12.97 -8.33
N ALA A 11 8.22 -14.29 -8.40
CA ALA A 11 8.25 -15.21 -7.25
C ALA A 11 9.39 -14.95 -6.24
N ARG A 12 10.40 -14.14 -6.62
CA ARG A 12 11.57 -13.81 -5.80
C ARG A 12 11.63 -12.36 -5.34
N SER A 13 10.54 -11.60 -5.50
CA SER A 13 10.42 -10.14 -5.32
C SER A 13 10.50 -9.34 -6.61
N ASP A 14 9.93 -8.14 -6.60
CA ASP A 14 10.15 -7.06 -7.57
C ASP A 14 11.21 -6.04 -7.10
N ILE A 15 11.74 -6.19 -5.87
CA ILE A 15 12.81 -5.37 -5.31
C ILE A 15 14.16 -6.07 -5.49
N LEU A 16 15.09 -5.42 -6.21
CA LEU A 16 16.39 -6.00 -6.53
C LEU A 16 17.23 -6.35 -5.30
N ASP A 17 17.19 -5.54 -4.25
CA ASP A 17 17.96 -5.79 -3.04
C ASP A 17 17.46 -7.07 -2.35
N ILE A 18 16.14 -7.32 -2.33
CA ILE A 18 15.54 -8.56 -1.79
C ILE A 18 15.99 -9.77 -2.62
N ILE A 19 15.95 -9.66 -3.95
CA ILE A 19 16.45 -10.72 -4.85
C ILE A 19 17.91 -11.04 -4.57
N ARG A 20 18.75 -10.01 -4.36
CA ARG A 20 20.19 -10.16 -4.11
C ARG A 20 20.50 -10.74 -2.74
N ALA A 21 19.65 -10.48 -1.74
CA ALA A 21 19.81 -11.04 -0.42
C ALA A 21 19.51 -12.54 -0.37
N GLY A 22 18.78 -13.07 -1.38
CA GLY A 22 18.59 -14.52 -1.56
C GLY A 22 17.60 -15.14 -0.58
N TYR A 23 16.71 -14.34 0.00
CA TYR A 23 15.69 -14.82 0.92
C TYR A 23 14.52 -15.48 0.20
N ASP A 24 14.02 -16.57 0.79
CA ASP A 24 12.74 -17.16 0.39
C ASP A 24 11.61 -16.34 1.02
N LEU A 25 10.86 -15.62 0.20
CA LEU A 25 9.76 -14.80 0.67
C LEU A 25 8.59 -15.69 1.13
N PRO A 26 7.93 -15.34 2.25
CA PRO A 26 6.72 -16.03 2.64
C PRO A 26 5.63 -15.84 1.59
N GLY A 27 4.80 -16.87 1.39
CA GLY A 27 3.63 -16.78 0.52
C GLY A 27 2.57 -15.82 1.07
N GLY A 28 1.67 -15.35 0.22
CA GLY A 28 0.57 -14.45 0.61
C GLY A 28 0.78 -12.99 0.23
N VAL A 29 2.00 -12.60 -0.16
CA VAL A 29 2.23 -11.30 -0.82
C VAL A 29 2.06 -11.45 -2.32
N ILE A 30 0.87 -11.08 -2.79
CA ILE A 30 0.45 -11.19 -4.19
C ILE A 30 1.44 -10.58 -5.20
N MET A 31 2.18 -9.55 -4.81
CA MET A 31 3.18 -8.88 -5.67
C MET A 31 4.38 -9.79 -5.96
N PHE A 32 4.67 -10.75 -5.08
CA PHE A 32 5.81 -11.66 -5.15
C PHE A 32 5.40 -13.08 -5.55
N GLU A 33 4.32 -13.21 -6.32
CA GLU A 33 3.78 -14.50 -6.71
C GLU A 33 3.60 -14.59 -8.23
N ASP A 34 3.78 -15.79 -8.76
CA ASP A 34 3.42 -16.14 -10.14
C ASP A 34 2.12 -16.99 -10.18
N PRO A 35 1.49 -17.15 -11.36
CA PRO A 35 0.42 -18.13 -11.53
C PRO A 35 0.87 -19.56 -11.12
N PRO A 36 -0.01 -20.36 -10.48
CA PRO A 36 -1.43 -20.11 -10.24
C PRO A 36 -1.76 -19.32 -8.96
N ALA A 37 -0.84 -19.21 -8.00
CA ALA A 37 -1.07 -18.57 -6.70
C ALA A 37 -1.51 -17.10 -6.84
N HIS A 38 -0.75 -16.32 -7.61
CA HIS A 38 -1.11 -14.93 -7.92
C HIS A 38 -2.53 -14.81 -8.51
N THR A 39 -2.91 -15.71 -9.42
CA THR A 39 -4.23 -15.68 -10.06
C THR A 39 -5.35 -15.91 -9.04
N MET A 40 -5.14 -16.83 -8.10
CA MET A 40 -6.09 -17.13 -7.04
C MET A 40 -6.22 -15.97 -6.05
N HIS A 41 -5.10 -15.47 -5.52
CA HIS A 41 -5.11 -14.34 -4.59
C HIS A 41 -5.67 -13.06 -5.22
N ARG A 42 -5.33 -12.77 -6.49
CA ARG A 42 -5.89 -11.62 -7.23
C ARG A 42 -7.40 -11.70 -7.35
N LYS A 43 -7.95 -12.89 -7.56
CA LYS A 43 -9.40 -13.12 -7.69
C LYS A 43 -10.14 -12.88 -6.37
N LEU A 44 -9.50 -13.12 -5.23
CA LEU A 44 -10.04 -12.79 -3.92
C LEU A 44 -10.00 -11.28 -3.68
N MET A 45 -8.82 -10.67 -3.86
CA MET A 45 -8.58 -9.24 -3.66
C MET A 45 -9.46 -8.36 -4.55
N SER A 46 -9.65 -8.73 -5.83
CA SER A 46 -10.40 -7.91 -6.78
C SER A 46 -11.86 -7.66 -6.40
N ARG A 47 -12.44 -8.48 -5.50
CA ARG A 47 -13.81 -8.29 -4.99
C ARG A 47 -13.95 -7.02 -4.15
N ILE A 48 -12.86 -6.54 -3.55
CA ILE A 48 -12.83 -5.30 -2.76
C ILE A 48 -12.72 -4.08 -3.69
N PHE A 49 -12.05 -4.23 -4.83
CA PHE A 49 -11.76 -3.15 -5.79
C PHE A 49 -12.72 -3.10 -6.99
N THR A 50 -13.99 -3.50 -6.81
CA THR A 50 -14.96 -3.45 -7.92
C THR A 50 -15.34 -2.01 -8.27
N PRO A 51 -15.70 -1.71 -9.54
CA PRO A 51 -16.10 -0.35 -9.94
C PRO A 51 -17.20 0.25 -9.07
N ARG A 52 -18.19 -0.56 -8.67
CA ARG A 52 -19.26 -0.13 -7.76
C ARG A 52 -18.72 0.30 -6.40
N ARG A 53 -17.84 -0.51 -5.79
CA ARG A 53 -17.20 -0.16 -4.51
C ARG A 53 -16.34 1.10 -4.61
N MET A 54 -15.63 1.29 -5.73
CA MET A 54 -14.86 2.51 -5.95
C MET A 54 -15.77 3.74 -6.09
N ALA A 55 -16.92 3.62 -6.76
CA ALA A 55 -17.89 4.69 -6.89
C ALA A 55 -18.51 5.08 -5.53
N GLU A 56 -18.78 4.10 -4.65
CA GLU A 56 -19.27 4.33 -3.28
C GLU A 56 -18.30 5.18 -2.42
N LEU A 57 -17.02 5.25 -2.80
CA LEU A 57 -16.03 6.10 -2.13
C LEU A 57 -16.00 7.54 -2.61
N GLU A 58 -16.50 7.83 -3.82
CA GLU A 58 -16.26 9.11 -4.50
C GLU A 58 -16.66 10.30 -3.62
N ASP A 59 -17.87 10.27 -3.06
CA ASP A 59 -18.37 11.36 -2.21
C ASP A 59 -17.57 11.50 -0.92
N GLN A 60 -17.09 10.41 -0.35
CA GLN A 60 -16.29 10.44 0.89
C GLN A 60 -14.91 11.04 0.63
N VAL A 61 -14.26 10.61 -0.47
CA VAL A 61 -12.98 11.14 -0.91
C VAL A 61 -13.11 12.62 -1.26
N ARG A 62 -14.17 12.99 -1.99
CA ARG A 62 -14.45 14.39 -2.35
C ARG A 62 -14.63 15.26 -1.11
N ARG A 63 -15.44 14.84 -0.14
CA ARG A 63 -15.63 15.57 1.13
C ARG A 63 -14.32 15.74 1.88
N TYR A 64 -13.48 14.72 1.91
CA TYR A 64 -12.16 14.81 2.55
C TYR A 64 -11.26 15.82 1.84
N CYS A 65 -11.15 15.77 0.52
CA CYS A 65 -10.36 16.74 -0.24
C CYS A 65 -10.86 18.18 -0.03
N VAL A 66 -12.17 18.40 -0.02
CA VAL A 66 -12.78 19.71 0.26
C VAL A 66 -12.39 20.18 1.66
N ALA A 67 -12.52 19.33 2.68
CA ALA A 67 -12.16 19.69 4.05
C ALA A 67 -10.67 20.05 4.22
N CYS A 68 -9.77 19.41 3.47
CA CYS A 68 -8.35 19.76 3.46
C CYS A 68 -8.06 21.09 2.75
N LEU A 69 -8.78 21.40 1.67
CA LEU A 69 -8.44 22.52 0.78
C LEU A 69 -9.23 23.81 1.07
N ASP A 70 -10.45 23.71 1.61
CA ASP A 70 -11.28 24.87 1.95
C ASP A 70 -10.59 25.87 2.90
N PRO A 71 -9.82 25.43 3.93
CA PRO A 71 -9.10 26.36 4.81
C PRO A 71 -8.02 27.19 4.10
N LEU A 72 -7.56 26.75 2.94
CA LEU A 72 -6.48 27.37 2.17
C LEU A 72 -6.99 28.38 1.14
N VAL A 73 -8.32 28.54 1.03
CA VAL A 73 -8.94 29.47 0.08
C VAL A 73 -8.56 30.91 0.44
N GLY A 74 -7.93 31.60 -0.51
CA GLY A 74 -7.47 32.99 -0.33
C GLY A 74 -6.00 33.11 0.06
N GLU A 75 -5.33 32.00 0.39
CA GLU A 75 -3.88 32.00 0.59
C GLU A 75 -3.15 32.21 -0.75
N PRO A 76 -2.10 33.06 -0.79
CA PRO A 76 -1.35 33.32 -2.02
C PRO A 76 -0.54 32.11 -2.49
N ARG A 77 -0.27 31.14 -1.59
CA ARG A 77 0.46 29.90 -1.85
C ARG A 77 0.24 28.90 -0.70
N PHE A 78 0.33 27.61 -1.00
CA PHE A 78 0.39 26.52 -0.03
C PHE A 78 1.14 25.32 -0.62
N ASP A 79 1.50 24.35 0.21
CA ASP A 79 2.14 23.11 -0.23
C ASP A 79 1.12 21.98 -0.34
N ILE A 80 0.72 21.63 -1.57
CA ILE A 80 -0.26 20.57 -1.82
C ILE A 80 0.17 19.19 -1.26
N VAL A 81 1.47 18.94 -1.13
CA VAL A 81 1.97 17.67 -0.61
C VAL A 81 1.65 17.55 0.87
N GLU A 82 1.98 18.58 1.65
CA GLU A 82 1.71 18.61 3.08
C GLU A 82 0.21 18.69 3.37
N GLU A 83 -0.53 19.50 2.61
CA GLU A 83 -1.94 19.77 2.88
C GLU A 83 -2.89 18.64 2.42
N LEU A 84 -2.50 17.83 1.44
CA LEU A 84 -3.38 16.81 0.88
C LEU A 84 -2.67 15.51 0.50
N ALA A 85 -1.62 15.57 -0.33
CA ALA A 85 -1.12 14.37 -0.99
C ALA A 85 -0.51 13.35 -0.03
N ARG A 86 0.08 13.81 1.09
CA ARG A 86 0.72 12.96 2.11
C ARG A 86 -0.28 12.10 2.90
N THR A 87 -1.54 12.52 3.01
CA THR A 87 -2.55 11.85 3.84
C THR A 87 -3.64 11.16 3.02
N LEU A 88 -3.98 11.73 1.86
CA LEU A 88 -5.10 11.27 1.02
C LEU A 88 -5.03 9.77 0.69
N PRO A 89 -3.93 9.19 0.15
CA PRO A 89 -3.91 7.78 -0.22
C PRO A 89 -4.20 6.84 0.94
N MET A 90 -3.66 7.15 2.13
CA MET A 90 -3.87 6.36 3.34
C MET A 90 -5.31 6.48 3.85
N LYS A 91 -5.91 7.66 3.75
CA LYS A 91 -7.32 7.85 4.07
C LYS A 91 -8.22 7.01 3.14
N VAL A 92 -7.96 7.04 1.83
CA VAL A 92 -8.77 6.31 0.83
C VAL A 92 -8.65 4.79 1.01
N ILE A 93 -7.44 4.24 1.16
CA ILE A 93 -7.30 2.79 1.35
C ILE A 93 -7.95 2.34 2.66
N SER A 94 -7.87 3.15 3.71
CA SER A 94 -8.48 2.85 5.01
C SER A 94 -10.00 2.82 4.95
N MET A 95 -10.63 3.61 4.07
CA MET A 95 -12.08 3.50 3.81
C MET A 95 -12.47 2.14 3.20
N LEU A 96 -11.56 1.44 2.54
CA LEU A 96 -11.79 0.12 1.95
C LEU A 96 -11.48 -1.01 2.94
N VAL A 97 -10.31 -0.95 3.56
CA VAL A 97 -9.82 -2.06 4.38
C VAL A 97 -10.26 -1.96 5.83
N GLY A 98 -10.63 -0.77 6.30
CA GLY A 98 -11.03 -0.52 7.68
C GLY A 98 -9.83 -0.42 8.60
N ILE A 99 -8.91 0.52 8.36
CA ILE A 99 -7.89 0.87 9.36
C ILE A 99 -8.45 2.01 10.22
N PRO A 100 -8.44 1.91 11.56
CA PRO A 100 -8.92 2.96 12.46
C PRO A 100 -8.20 4.28 12.19
N GLU A 101 -8.93 5.40 12.25
CA GLU A 101 -8.39 6.72 11.89
C GLU A 101 -7.14 7.10 12.69
N GLN A 102 -7.12 6.79 13.99
CA GLN A 102 -5.98 7.08 14.87
C GLN A 102 -4.69 6.34 14.47
N ASP A 103 -4.79 5.23 13.74
CA ASP A 103 -3.65 4.38 13.41
C ASP A 103 -3.12 4.63 11.98
N GLN A 104 -3.88 5.34 11.13
CA GLN A 104 -3.55 5.52 9.71
C GLN A 104 -2.20 6.21 9.49
N GLU A 105 -1.88 7.22 10.31
CA GLU A 105 -0.59 7.94 10.22
C GLU A 105 0.58 7.05 10.62
N ALA A 106 0.43 6.29 11.72
CA ALA A 106 1.47 5.37 12.18
C ALA A 106 1.73 4.26 11.15
N VAL A 107 0.67 3.72 10.54
CA VAL A 107 0.76 2.74 9.45
C VAL A 107 1.48 3.32 8.22
N ARG A 108 1.14 4.55 7.82
CA ARG A 108 1.84 5.26 6.73
C ARG A 108 3.32 5.38 7.02
N ASP A 109 3.67 5.96 8.16
CA ASP A 109 5.05 6.33 8.48
C ASP A 109 5.94 5.10 8.68
N LYS A 110 5.35 3.99 9.17
CA LYS A 110 6.04 2.69 9.24
C LYS A 110 6.26 2.12 7.84
N THR A 111 5.26 2.16 6.95
CA THR A 111 5.40 1.72 5.56
C THR A 111 6.46 2.52 4.81
N ASP A 112 6.43 3.86 4.90
CA ASP A 112 7.38 4.75 4.24
C ASP A 112 8.82 4.51 4.73
N ARG A 113 8.99 4.26 6.03
CA ARG A 113 10.30 3.97 6.62
C ARG A 113 10.88 2.66 6.10
N ASN A 114 10.04 1.64 5.96
CA ASN A 114 10.46 0.31 5.48
C ASN A 114 10.88 0.34 4.00
N LEU A 115 10.32 1.25 3.20
CA LEU A 115 10.64 1.39 1.78
C LEU A 115 11.71 2.45 1.49
N ARG A 116 12.25 3.11 2.52
CA ARG A 116 13.15 4.24 2.36
C ARG A 116 14.52 3.80 1.85
N THR A 117 14.89 4.28 0.67
CA THR A 117 16.22 4.08 0.10
C THR A 117 17.13 5.29 0.36
N ARG A 118 18.46 5.09 0.26
CA ARG A 118 19.46 6.16 0.33
C ARG A 118 20.40 6.05 -0.87
N PRO A 119 20.79 7.16 -1.51
CA PRO A 119 21.72 7.13 -2.64
C PRO A 119 23.00 6.36 -2.29
N GLY A 120 23.35 5.38 -3.13
CA GLY A 120 24.55 4.57 -2.97
C GLY A 120 24.53 3.56 -1.82
N LYS A 121 23.40 3.40 -1.11
CA LYS A 121 23.24 2.38 -0.07
C LYS A 121 22.10 1.43 -0.44
N PRO A 122 22.31 0.10 -0.38
CA PRO A 122 21.22 -0.85 -0.55
C PRO A 122 20.16 -0.65 0.54
N MET A 123 18.94 -1.08 0.26
CA MET A 123 17.88 -1.18 1.25
C MET A 123 18.36 -2.06 2.42
N GLU A 124 18.06 -1.65 3.65
CA GLU A 124 18.27 -2.52 4.81
C GLU A 124 17.16 -3.57 4.82
N ILE A 125 17.54 -4.84 4.72
CA ILE A 125 16.63 -5.97 4.61
C ILE A 125 16.65 -6.70 5.94
N ARG A 126 15.49 -6.79 6.58
CA ARG A 126 15.28 -7.53 7.82
C ARG A 126 14.22 -8.57 7.56
N GLU A 127 14.61 -9.84 7.57
CA GLU A 127 13.78 -10.97 7.15
C GLU A 127 12.45 -10.99 7.91
N GLU A 128 12.47 -10.68 9.20
CA GLU A 128 11.28 -10.69 10.07
C GLU A 128 10.30 -9.52 9.78
N GLU A 129 10.77 -8.46 9.13
CA GLU A 129 9.97 -7.26 8.84
C GLU A 129 9.35 -7.29 7.44
N ILE A 130 9.88 -8.14 6.54
CA ILE A 130 9.43 -8.20 5.14
C ILE A 130 8.23 -9.11 5.02
N ALA A 131 7.16 -8.59 4.40
CA ALA A 131 5.99 -9.40 4.09
C ALA A 131 5.33 -10.09 5.30
N SER A 132 5.67 -9.70 6.54
CA SER A 132 5.25 -10.45 7.74
C SER A 132 3.77 -10.31 8.07
N GLY A 133 3.11 -9.27 7.56
CA GLY A 133 1.68 -9.02 7.82
C GLY A 133 1.35 -8.61 9.26
N SER A 134 2.30 -8.72 10.20
CA SER A 134 2.19 -8.42 11.63
C SER A 134 1.58 -7.05 11.93
N MET A 135 1.84 -6.05 11.09
CA MET A 135 1.25 -4.72 11.19
C MET A 135 -0.28 -4.74 11.16
N PHE A 136 -0.89 -5.74 10.51
CA PHE A 136 -2.32 -5.83 10.32
C PHE A 136 -3.01 -6.85 11.22
N GLU A 137 -2.26 -7.59 12.06
CA GLU A 137 -2.82 -8.60 12.98
C GLU A 137 -3.90 -7.99 13.88
N ASP A 138 -3.63 -6.79 14.42
CA ASP A 138 -4.55 -6.06 15.29
C ASP A 138 -5.86 -5.63 14.58
N TYR A 139 -5.89 -5.66 13.24
CA TYR A 139 -7.06 -5.26 12.45
C TYR A 139 -7.82 -6.43 11.82
N ILE A 140 -7.37 -7.68 11.99
CA ILE A 140 -8.03 -8.86 11.40
C ILE A 140 -9.47 -8.99 11.92
N ASP A 141 -9.67 -8.75 13.22
CA ASP A 141 -10.96 -8.86 13.91
C ASP A 141 -11.67 -7.50 14.07
N TRP A 142 -11.14 -6.43 13.47
CA TRP A 142 -11.67 -5.07 13.65
C TRP A 142 -12.98 -4.82 12.87
N ARG A 143 -13.62 -5.86 12.34
CA ARG A 143 -14.90 -5.80 11.61
C ARG A 143 -16.04 -6.53 12.32
#